data_AF-A0A920BNE7-F1
#
_entry.id   AF-A0A920BNE7-F1
#
_cell.length_a   1.000
_cell.length_b   1.000
_cell.length_c   1.000
_cell.angle_alpha   90.00
_cell.angle_beta   90.00
_cell.angle_gamma   90.00
#
_symmetry.space_group_name_H-M   'P 1'
#
loop_
_entity.id
_entity.type
_entity.pdbx_description
1 polymer ?
#
loop_
_entity_poly.entity_id
_entity_poly.type
_entity_poly.pdbx_seq_one_letter_code
_entity_poly.pdbx_strand_id
1 'polypeptide(L)' 'MNERPKPDPKKLLTQWNEWETGETPPGRVMSNLKTGGLPELLEKLVEEQK' A
#
# COMPACT_ATOMS: atom_id res chain seq x y z
N MET A 1 5.12 -20.20 -7.96
CA MET A 1 5.35 -18.75 -7.93
C MET A 1 4.22 -18.17 -7.08
N ASN A 2 4.52 -17.51 -5.96
CA ASN A 2 3.47 -16.89 -5.15
C ASN A 2 3.00 -15.66 -5.93
N GLU A 3 1.87 -15.77 -6.62
CA GLU A 3 1.22 -14.63 -7.25
C GLU A 3 0.84 -13.63 -6.15
N ARG A 4 1.71 -12.61 -6.03
CA ARG A 4 1.42 -11.30 -5.46
C ARG A 4 -0.02 -10.88 -5.77
N PRO A 5 -1.02 -10.80 -4.86
CA PRO A 5 -2.28 -10.17 -5.25
C PRO A 5 -1.98 -8.76 -5.77
N LYS A 6 -2.62 -8.37 -6.88
CA LYS A 6 -2.41 -7.04 -7.46
C LYS A 6 -2.70 -5.96 -6.41
N PRO A 7 -1.99 -4.82 -6.44
CA PRO A 7 -2.25 -3.73 -5.51
C PRO A 7 -3.69 -3.25 -5.63
N ASP A 8 -4.37 -3.07 -4.49
CA ASP A 8 -5.67 -2.43 -4.40
C ASP A 8 -5.50 -1.03 -3.79
N PRO A 9 -5.55 0.05 -4.59
CA PRO A 9 -5.35 1.41 -4.11
C PRO A 9 -6.33 1.82 -2.99
N LYS A 10 -7.57 1.32 -3.01
CA LYS A 10 -8.56 1.66 -1.97
C LYS A 10 -8.16 1.05 -0.63
N LYS A 11 -7.74 -0.21 -0.64
CA LYS A 11 -7.28 -0.91 0.56
C LYS A 11 -6.01 -0.28 1.13
N LEU A 12 -5.07 0.10 0.27
CA LEU A 12 -3.84 0.79 0.67
C LEU A 12 -4.17 2.15 1.30
N LEU A 13 -5.11 2.91 0.73
CA LEU A 13 -5.58 4.17 1.30
C LEU A 13 -6.24 3.98 2.67
N THR A 14 -7.09 2.96 2.83
CA THR A 14 -7.67 2.65 4.15
C THR A 14 -6.59 2.38 5.20
N GLN A 15 -5.60 1.55 4.87
CA GLN A 15 -4.48 1.24 5.78
C GLN A 15 -3.65 2.48 6.12
N TRP A 16 -3.48 3.40 5.18
CA TRP A 16 -2.83 4.68 5.44
C TRP A 16 -3.65 5.55 6.39
N ASN A 17 -4.96 5.66 6.16
CA ASN A 17 -5.85 6.43 7.03
C ASN A 17 -5.87 5.91 8.47
N GLU A 18 -5.82 4.59 8.68
CA GLU A 18 -5.71 3.99 10.01
C GLU A 18 -4.45 4.45 10.77
N TRP A 19 -3.35 4.71 10.06
CA TRP A 19 -2.16 5.28 10.68
C TRP A 19 -2.36 6.77 10.99
N GLU A 20 -2.91 7.54 10.05
CA GLU A 20 -3.16 8.98 10.26
C GLU A 20 -4.11 9.25 11.43
N THR A 21 -5.11 8.40 11.64
CA THR A 21 -6.06 8.51 12.78
C THR A 21 -5.49 7.97 14.09
N GLY A 22 -4.34 7.30 14.05
CA GLY A 22 -3.72 6.65 15.21
C GLY A 22 -4.38 5.32 15.63
N GLU A 23 -5.28 4.77 14.80
CA GLU A 23 -5.93 3.48 15.04
C GLU A 23 -4.95 2.31 14.94
N THR A 24 -4.01 2.38 13.99
CA THR A 24 -3.00 1.33 13.75
C THR A 24 -1.57 1.87 13.92
N PRO A 25 -0.70 1.22 14.71
CA PRO A 25 0.70 1.64 14.87
C PRO A 25 1.48 1.64 13.55
N PRO A 26 2.46 2.55 13.39
CA PRO A 26 3.20 2.72 12.14
C PRO A 26 3.86 1.43 11.65
N GLY A 27 4.44 0.63 12.53
CA GLY A 27 5.08 -0.64 12.14
C GLY A 27 4.11 -1.63 11.47
N ARG A 28 2.86 -1.69 11.93
CA ARG A 28 1.83 -2.57 11.34
C ARG A 28 1.34 -2.01 10.00
N VAL A 29 1.11 -0.70 9.91
CA VAL A 29 0.73 -0.06 8.64
C VAL A 29 1.81 -0.23 7.58
N MET A 30 3.09 -0.02 7.91
CA MET A 30 4.19 -0.23 6.95
C MET A 30 4.26 -1.68 6.44
N SER A 31 4.02 -2.67 7.30
CA SER A 31 3.92 -4.07 6.88
C SER A 31 2.74 -4.32 5.94
N ASN A 32 1.58 -3.75 6.26
CA ASN A 32 0.36 -3.87 5.46
C ASN A 32 0.52 -3.21 4.07
N LEU A 33 1.08 -2.00 4.01
CA LEU A 33 1.31 -1.29 2.75
C LEU A 33 2.32 -2.02 1.86
N LYS A 34 3.41 -2.54 2.45
CA LYS A 34 4.41 -3.33 1.71
C LYS A 34 3.81 -4.62 1.14
N THR A 35 3.04 -5.34 1.95
CA THR A 35 2.41 -6.60 1.52
C THR A 35 1.24 -6.38 0.57
N GLY A 36 0.55 -5.24 0.68
CA GLY A 36 -0.53 -4.81 -0.20
C GLY A 36 -0.06 -4.24 -1.54
N GLY A 37 1.25 -4.16 -1.79
CA GLY A 37 1.81 -3.78 -3.08
C GLY A 37 1.89 -2.28 -3.33
N LEU A 38 2.02 -1.46 -2.27
CA LEU A 38 2.21 -0.02 -2.43
C LEU A 38 3.45 0.35 -3.27
N PRO A 39 4.63 -0.28 -3.10
CA PRO A 39 5.79 0.03 -3.94
C PRO A 39 5.51 -0.14 -5.43
N GLU A 40 4.93 -1.29 -5.81
CA GLU A 40 4.62 -1.63 -7.19
C GLU A 40 3.56 -0.67 -7.79
N LEU A 41 2.60 -0.24 -6.97
CA LEU A 41 1.62 0.77 -7.38
C LEU A 41 2.28 2.13 -7.68
N LEU A 42 3.18 2.59 -6.80
CA LEU A 42 3.86 3.86 -6.96
C LEU A 42 4.80 3.86 -8.19
N GLU A 43 5.55 2.77 -8.40
CA GLU A 43 6.40 2.60 -9.58
C GLU A 43 5.58 2.73 -10.87
N LYS A 44 4.46 2.00 -10.96
CA LYS A 44 3.56 2.05 -12.12
C LYS A 44 2.98 3.45 -12.36
N LEU A 45 2.59 4.16 -11.30
CA LEU A 45 2.07 5.53 -11.42
C LEU A 45 3.13 6.52 -11.90
N VAL A 46 4.39 6.32 -11.53
CA VAL A 46 5.51 7.13 -12.03
C VAL A 46 5.81 6.82 -13.50
N GLU A 47 5.69 5.56 -13.91
CA GLU A 47 5.83 5.15 -15.31
C GLU A 47 4.71 5.72 -16.20
N GLU A 48 3.46 5.69 -15.74
CA GLU A 48 2.29 6.21 -16.47
C GLU A 48 2.29 7.74 -16.63
N GLN A 49 3.06 8.47 -15.81
CA GLN A 49 3.18 9.93 -15.87
C GLN A 49 4.23 10.44 -16.87
N LYS A 50 4.98 9.54 -17.52
CA LYS A 50 5.96 9.87 -18.56
C LYS A 50 5.34 9.83 -19.95
#